data_AF-A1S121-F1
#
_entry.id   AF-A1S121-F1
#
_cell.length_a   1.000
_cell.length_b   1.000
_cell.length_c   1.000
_cell.angle_alpha   90.00
_cell.angle_beta   90.00
_cell.angle_gamma   90.00
#
_symmetry.space_group_name_H-M   'P 1'
#
loop_
_entity.id
_entity.type
_entity.pdbx_description
1 polymer ?
#
loop_
_entity_poly.entity_id
_entity_poly.type
_entity_poly.pdbx_seq_one_letter_code
_entity_poly.pdbx_strand_id
1 'polypeptide(L)'
;MSRRSLAELLVLQLLLVALLALFFYKPGGTAAGTPDLREVPRLFVEAVYHLNSSSTMLRNPARWNADFRSMSANASRIAGEIASYRNALSEMDPSDLVLRLLSASDSYGRMANASSSIYAALDVLSGSKESIQRYLAALEECNAAEAHRLGLSIAGNLSRAYSLVGLAAGNLSLADPSTLLSQSHVDAHRNASEAVDAAQRYLKQLLLAVDITSKHPEELDALCKARKAGRSIAVSEQLARSLGALNPPDAGPFSYAVSRLKSLLYAVANAQQGGGSGAGYGAPSSDD
;
A
#
# COMPACT_ATOMS: atom_id res chain seq x y z
N MET A 1 47.09 -30.09 -31.79
CA MET A 1 45.96 -29.19 -31.41
C MET A 1 45.80 -28.13 -32.48
N SER A 2 44.58 -27.99 -33.02
CA SER A 2 44.26 -27.00 -34.05
C SER A 2 44.38 -25.59 -33.46
N ARG A 3 44.83 -24.60 -34.24
CA ARG A 3 44.86 -23.18 -33.81
C ARG A 3 43.48 -22.70 -33.33
N ARG A 4 42.39 -23.34 -33.80
CA ARG A 4 41.01 -23.09 -33.35
C ARG A 4 40.76 -23.57 -31.91
N SER A 5 41.28 -24.74 -31.53
CA SER A 5 41.09 -25.27 -30.17
C SER A 5 41.87 -24.48 -29.11
N LEU A 6 42.97 -23.83 -29.48
CA LEU A 6 43.71 -22.92 -28.61
C LEU A 6 42.98 -21.58 -28.41
N ALA A 7 42.37 -21.04 -29.48
CA ALA A 7 41.59 -19.81 -29.40
C ALA A 7 40.32 -19.98 -28.55
N GLU A 8 39.61 -21.09 -28.68
CA GLU A 8 38.43 -21.41 -27.88
C GLU A 8 38.74 -21.54 -26.39
N LEU A 9 39.86 -22.19 -26.05
CA LEU A 9 40.33 -22.30 -24.66
C LEU A 9 40.68 -20.94 -24.05
N LEU A 10 41.31 -20.05 -24.82
CA LEU A 10 41.71 -18.72 -24.37
C LEU A 10 40.50 -17.81 -24.14
N VAL A 11 39.49 -17.90 -25.00
CA VAL A 11 38.21 -17.19 -24.83
C VAL A 11 37.48 -17.69 -23.60
N LEU A 12 37.43 -19.01 -23.38
CA LEU A 12 36.78 -19.59 -22.20
C LEU A 12 37.46 -19.16 -20.89
N GLN A 13 38.80 -19.10 -20.88
CA GLN A 13 39.58 -18.62 -19.75
C GLN A 13 39.33 -17.14 -19.46
N LEU A 14 39.30 -16.29 -20.50
CA LEU A 14 38.98 -14.87 -20.35
C LEU A 14 37.55 -14.66 -19.83
N LEU A 15 36.59 -15.44 -20.31
CA LEU A 15 35.21 -15.42 -19.82
C LEU A 15 35.13 -15.82 -18.36
N LEU A 16 35.84 -16.87 -17.95
CA LEU A 16 35.89 -17.31 -16.56
C LEU A 16 36.51 -16.25 -15.65
N VAL A 17 37.62 -15.63 -16.08
CA VAL A 17 38.27 -14.53 -15.34
C VAL A 17 37.36 -13.31 -15.25
N ALA A 18 36.63 -12.98 -16.32
CA ALA A 18 35.66 -11.89 -16.30
C ALA A 18 34.46 -12.17 -15.38
N LEU A 19 33.99 -13.43 -15.33
CA LEU A 19 32.90 -13.86 -14.45
C LEU A 19 33.34 -13.87 -12.98
N LEU A 20 34.57 -14.33 -12.71
CA LEU A 20 35.19 -14.25 -11.39
C LEU A 20 35.41 -12.78 -11.00
N ALA A 21 35.91 -11.95 -11.90
CA ALA A 21 36.04 -10.53 -11.65
C ALA A 21 34.68 -9.89 -11.33
N LEU A 22 33.60 -10.22 -12.04
CA LEU A 22 32.25 -9.74 -11.72
C LEU A 22 31.73 -10.25 -10.36
N PHE A 23 32.03 -11.50 -9.99
CA PHE A 23 31.63 -12.06 -8.69
C PHE A 23 32.44 -11.49 -7.51
N PHE A 24 33.72 -11.19 -7.73
CA PHE A 24 34.64 -10.69 -6.70
C PHE A 24 34.83 -9.16 -6.73
N TYR A 25 34.32 -8.48 -7.75
CA TYR A 25 34.28 -7.02 -7.82
C TYR A 25 33.24 -6.50 -6.83
N LYS A 26 33.68 -6.29 -5.59
CA LYS A 26 33.03 -5.33 -4.70
C LYS A 26 33.38 -3.95 -5.25
N PRO A 27 32.40 -3.13 -5.71
CA PRO A 27 32.68 -1.73 -5.98
C PRO A 27 33.30 -1.15 -4.71
N GLY A 28 34.48 -0.54 -4.85
CA GLY A 28 35.23 0.04 -3.75
C GLY A 28 34.38 1.08 -3.05
N GLY A 29 33.65 0.66 -2.01
CA GLY A 29 33.15 1.57 -1.00
C GLY A 29 34.38 2.23 -0.41
N THR A 30 34.44 3.55 -0.53
CA THR A 30 35.30 4.40 0.29
C THR A 30 35.37 3.79 1.69
N ALA A 31 36.57 3.57 2.22
CA ALA A 31 36.78 3.08 3.58
C ALA A 31 36.01 3.97 4.55
N ALA A 32 34.76 3.60 4.81
CA ALA A 32 33.95 4.16 5.87
C ALA A 32 34.66 3.69 7.13
N GLY A 33 35.12 4.63 7.95
CA GLY A 33 35.66 4.29 9.26
C GLY A 33 34.72 3.30 9.94
N THR A 34 35.30 2.35 10.69
CA THR A 34 34.52 1.39 11.49
C THR A 34 33.38 2.13 12.21
N PRO A 35 32.11 1.79 11.94
CA PRO A 35 30.96 2.46 12.54
C PRO A 35 31.09 2.49 14.06
N ASP A 36 30.78 3.64 14.67
CA ASP A 36 30.78 3.74 16.13
C ASP A 36 29.64 2.89 16.70
N LEU A 37 30.00 1.77 17.34
CA LEU A 37 29.05 0.83 17.91
C LEU A 37 28.24 1.44 19.07
N ARG A 38 28.67 2.59 19.62
CA ARG A 38 27.94 3.33 20.67
C ARG A 38 26.67 3.98 20.13
N GLU A 39 26.57 4.19 18.82
CA GLU A 39 25.41 4.81 18.16
C GLU A 39 24.25 3.83 17.95
N VAL A 40 24.48 2.53 18.10
CA VAL A 40 23.51 1.46 17.78
C VAL A 40 22.21 1.59 18.56
N PRO A 41 22.22 1.82 19.89
CA PRO A 41 20.97 2.00 20.63
C PRO A 41 20.16 3.19 20.09
N ARG A 42 20.83 4.29 19.72
CA ARG A 42 20.17 5.46 19.12
C ARG A 42 19.51 5.09 17.79
N LEU A 43 20.24 4.40 16.90
CA LEU A 43 19.72 3.99 15.58
C LEU A 43 18.48 3.10 15.70
N PHE A 44 18.48 2.14 16.63
CA PHE A 44 17.36 1.24 16.84
C PHE A 44 16.13 1.99 17.38
N VAL A 45 16.33 2.91 18.32
CA VAL A 45 15.25 3.76 18.83
C VAL A 45 14.68 4.66 17.72
N GLU A 46 15.54 5.25 16.89
CA GLU A 46 15.10 6.10 15.78
C GLU A 46 14.33 5.33 14.71
N ALA A 47 14.72 4.09 14.40
CA ALA A 47 13.97 3.22 13.50
C ALA A 47 12.54 2.96 14.02
N VAL A 48 12.40 2.67 15.32
CA VAL A 48 11.10 2.46 15.97
C VAL A 48 10.29 3.76 16.01
N TYR A 49 10.93 4.89 16.32
CA TYR A 49 10.30 6.21 16.31
C TYR A 49 9.67 6.51 14.94
N HIS A 50 10.44 6.32 13.87
CA HIS A 50 9.95 6.54 12.51
C HIS A 50 8.82 5.57 12.15
N LEU A 51 8.88 4.32 12.60
CA LEU A 51 7.82 3.35 12.34
C LEU A 51 6.50 3.73 13.03
N ASN A 52 6.58 4.12 14.30
CA ASN A 52 5.41 4.58 15.06
C ASN A 52 4.82 5.87 14.48
N SER A 53 5.67 6.84 14.15
CA SER A 53 5.25 8.11 13.58
C SER A 53 4.56 7.93 12.23
N SER A 54 5.20 7.23 11.30
CA SER A 54 4.67 6.97 9.95
C SER A 54 3.37 6.15 9.99
N SER A 55 3.31 5.07 10.77
CA SER A 55 2.10 4.23 10.88
C SER A 55 0.91 4.98 11.51
N THR A 56 1.17 5.83 12.50
CA THR A 56 0.14 6.69 13.11
C THR A 56 -0.45 7.67 12.09
N MET A 57 0.39 8.27 11.25
CA MET A 57 -0.06 9.18 10.19
C MET A 57 -0.82 8.43 9.09
N LEU A 58 -0.40 7.21 8.74
CA LEU A 58 -1.07 6.38 7.73
C LEU A 58 -2.50 6.01 8.10
N ARG A 59 -2.80 5.84 9.40
CA ARG A 59 -4.16 5.54 9.89
C ARG A 59 -5.13 6.71 9.80
N ASN A 60 -4.64 7.95 9.71
CA ASN A 60 -5.47 9.14 9.83
C ASN A 60 -5.32 10.08 8.61
N PRO A 61 -6.25 10.00 7.63
CA PRO A 61 -6.25 10.88 6.47
C PRO A 61 -6.26 12.38 6.77
N ALA A 62 -6.77 12.79 7.94
CA ALA A 62 -6.72 14.20 8.34
C ALA A 62 -5.27 14.71 8.48
N ARG A 63 -4.33 13.83 8.83
CA ARG A 63 -2.90 14.13 9.05
C ARG A 63 -2.06 14.13 7.77
N TRP A 64 -2.65 13.93 6.60
CA TRP A 64 -1.93 13.96 5.32
C TRP A 64 -1.68 15.40 4.83
N ASN A 65 -1.04 16.23 5.65
CA ASN A 65 -0.83 17.66 5.38
C ASN A 65 0.60 18.13 5.67
N ALA A 66 1.54 17.21 5.89
CA ALA A 66 2.94 17.51 6.14
C ALA A 66 3.79 17.21 4.89
N ASP A 67 4.97 17.83 4.80
CA ASP A 67 6.01 17.38 3.87
C ASP A 67 6.67 16.13 4.45
N PHE A 68 6.41 14.99 3.82
CA PHE A 68 6.93 13.70 4.27
C PHE A 68 8.26 13.32 3.63
N ARG A 69 8.79 14.12 2.68
CA ARG A 69 10.03 13.79 1.96
C ARG A 69 11.25 13.80 2.87
N SER A 70 11.36 14.82 3.73
CA SER A 70 12.46 14.91 4.71
C SER A 70 12.40 13.75 5.71
N MET A 71 11.20 13.37 6.14
CA MET A 71 10.99 12.23 7.05
C MET A 71 11.34 10.90 6.38
N SER A 72 10.95 10.72 5.11
CA SER A 72 11.29 9.53 4.32
C SER A 72 12.80 9.42 4.10
N ALA A 73 13.46 10.53 3.76
CA ALA A 73 14.91 10.60 3.59
C ALA A 73 15.64 10.29 4.90
N ASN A 74 15.15 10.80 6.04
CA ASN A 74 15.72 10.49 7.34
C ASN A 74 15.59 9.01 7.69
N ALA A 75 14.40 8.41 7.50
CA ALA A 75 14.21 6.98 7.73
C ALA A 75 15.11 6.12 6.82
N SER A 76 15.28 6.50 5.55
CA SER A 76 16.23 5.86 4.62
C SER A 76 17.68 5.98 5.11
N ARG A 77 18.10 7.14 5.61
CA ARG A 77 19.42 7.34 6.20
C ARG A 77 19.64 6.40 7.39
N ILE A 78 18.67 6.29 8.30
CA ILE A 78 18.75 5.37 9.44
C ILE A 78 18.88 3.91 8.99
N ALA A 79 18.12 3.49 7.98
CA ALA A 79 18.27 2.15 7.42
C ALA A 79 19.69 1.91 6.86
N GLY A 80 20.26 2.90 6.16
CA GLY A 80 21.64 2.84 5.64
C GLY A 80 22.71 2.78 6.72
N GLU A 81 22.54 3.52 7.81
CA GLU A 81 23.44 3.49 8.97
C GLU A 81 23.37 2.14 9.70
N ILE A 82 22.17 1.59 9.90
CA ILE A 82 21.98 0.25 10.46
C ILE A 82 22.60 -0.83 9.56
N ALA A 83 22.46 -0.71 8.23
CA ALA A 83 23.08 -1.64 7.29
C ALA A 83 24.61 -1.57 7.34
N SER A 84 25.18 -0.37 7.46
CA SER A 84 26.62 -0.17 7.61
C SER A 84 27.14 -0.80 8.90
N TYR A 85 26.41 -0.63 10.00
CA TYR A 85 26.70 -1.29 11.27
C TYR A 85 26.64 -2.82 11.17
N ARG A 86 25.58 -3.35 10.54
CA ARG A 86 25.44 -4.79 10.31
C ARG A 86 26.62 -5.37 9.52
N ASN A 87 27.11 -4.65 8.51
CA ASN A 87 28.29 -5.07 7.73
C ASN A 87 29.54 -5.10 8.62
N ALA A 88 29.76 -4.08 9.46
CA ALA A 88 30.88 -4.06 10.38
C ALA A 88 30.82 -5.21 11.41
N LEU A 89 29.63 -5.53 11.93
CA LEU A 89 29.44 -6.70 12.80
C LEU A 89 29.77 -8.03 12.10
N SER A 90 29.46 -8.14 10.80
CA SER A 90 29.70 -9.37 10.05
C SER A 90 31.19 -9.67 9.81
N GLU A 91 32.06 -8.69 10.01
CA GLU A 91 33.51 -8.82 9.93
C GLU A 91 34.14 -9.17 11.29
N MET A 92 33.37 -9.14 12.38
CA MET A 92 33.83 -9.50 13.72
C MET A 92 33.74 -11.01 13.96
N ASP A 93 34.53 -11.50 14.91
CA ASP A 93 34.45 -12.90 15.34
C ASP A 93 33.04 -13.25 15.84
N PRO A 94 32.47 -14.40 15.39
CA PRO A 94 31.11 -14.78 15.71
C PRO A 94 31.00 -15.16 17.19
N SER A 95 30.49 -14.23 17.99
CA SER A 95 30.05 -14.45 19.37
C SER A 95 28.53 -14.41 19.45
N ASP A 96 27.98 -14.97 20.52
CA ASP A 96 26.53 -14.96 20.78
C ASP A 96 25.94 -13.53 20.75
N LEU A 97 26.69 -12.56 21.27
CA LEU A 97 26.33 -11.15 21.23
C LEU A 97 26.33 -10.59 19.80
N VAL A 98 27.37 -10.87 19.01
CA VAL A 98 27.48 -10.42 17.62
C VAL A 98 26.33 -10.99 16.79
N LEU A 99 26.01 -12.28 16.94
CA LEU A 99 24.89 -12.91 16.24
C LEU A 99 23.55 -12.28 16.62
N ARG A 100 23.31 -12.02 17.91
CA ARG A 100 22.09 -11.31 18.38
C ARG A 100 21.98 -9.91 17.79
N LEU A 101 23.08 -9.16 17.76
CA LEU A 101 23.10 -7.80 17.21
C LEU A 101 22.89 -7.80 15.69
N LEU A 102 23.47 -8.76 14.95
CA LEU A 102 23.22 -8.93 13.52
C LEU A 102 21.73 -9.17 13.23
N SER A 103 21.10 -10.06 13.97
CA SER A 103 19.67 -10.36 13.84
C SER A 103 18.78 -9.17 14.21
N ALA A 104 19.13 -8.45 15.28
CA ALA A 104 18.42 -7.23 15.67
C ALA A 104 18.55 -6.14 14.60
N SER A 105 19.77 -5.90 14.09
CA SER A 105 20.02 -4.93 13.01
C SER A 105 19.22 -5.23 11.74
N ASP A 106 19.06 -6.49 11.38
CA ASP A 106 18.22 -6.87 10.24
C ASP A 106 16.76 -6.40 10.46
N SER A 107 16.17 -6.72 11.61
CA SER A 107 14.80 -6.32 11.95
C SER A 107 14.63 -4.80 12.04
N TYR A 108 15.51 -4.07 12.74
CA TYR A 108 15.40 -2.60 12.81
C TYR A 108 15.65 -1.92 11.46
N GLY A 109 16.58 -2.45 10.65
CA GLY A 109 16.82 -1.95 9.30
C GLY A 109 15.58 -2.09 8.42
N ARG A 110 14.89 -3.23 8.51
CA ARG A 110 13.60 -3.44 7.83
C ARG A 110 12.51 -2.52 8.35
N MET A 111 12.42 -2.29 9.66
CA MET A 111 11.47 -1.32 10.24
C MET A 111 11.72 0.09 9.69
N ALA A 112 12.97 0.54 9.60
CA ALA A 112 13.32 1.84 9.04
C ALA A 112 12.99 1.94 7.53
N ASN A 113 13.26 0.89 6.75
CA ASN A 113 12.86 0.81 5.33
C ASN A 113 11.33 0.85 5.16
N ALA A 114 10.59 0.17 6.03
CA ALA A 114 9.14 0.22 6.05
C ALA A 114 8.65 1.65 6.35
N SER A 115 9.23 2.33 7.35
CA SER A 115 8.89 3.73 7.64
C SER A 115 9.13 4.66 6.45
N SER A 116 10.27 4.52 5.78
CA SER A 116 10.58 5.33 4.59
C SER A 116 9.55 5.12 3.48
N SER A 117 9.13 3.87 3.24
CA SER A 117 8.09 3.52 2.28
C SER A 117 6.72 4.08 2.66
N ILE A 118 6.35 4.04 3.95
CA ILE A 118 5.11 4.64 4.46
C ILE A 118 5.12 6.16 4.27
N TYR A 119 6.21 6.84 4.61
CA TYR A 119 6.33 8.29 4.39
C TYR A 119 6.24 8.66 2.91
N ALA A 120 6.85 7.87 2.03
CA ALA A 120 6.72 8.08 0.59
C ALA A 120 5.27 7.89 0.10
N ALA A 121 4.53 6.92 0.65
CA ALA A 121 3.11 6.75 0.35
C ALA A 121 2.29 7.95 0.85
N LEU A 122 2.57 8.42 2.06
CA LEU A 122 1.94 9.60 2.67
C LEU A 122 2.20 10.88 1.86
N ASP A 123 3.40 11.06 1.31
CA ASP A 123 3.72 12.19 0.42
C ASP A 123 2.81 12.21 -0.83
N VAL A 124 2.69 11.05 -1.49
CA VAL A 124 1.83 10.88 -2.68
C VAL A 124 0.36 11.13 -2.34
N LEU A 125 -0.11 10.60 -1.21
CA LEU A 125 -1.49 10.78 -0.74
C LEU A 125 -1.77 12.23 -0.33
N SER A 126 -0.82 12.89 0.32
CA SER A 126 -0.93 14.29 0.73
C SER A 126 -1.05 15.21 -0.48
N GLY A 127 -0.20 15.01 -1.50
CA GLY A 127 -0.27 15.75 -2.76
C GLY A 127 -1.59 15.53 -3.55
N SER A 128 -2.33 14.47 -3.23
CA SER A 128 -3.62 14.15 -3.87
C SER A 128 -4.83 14.36 -2.96
N LYS A 129 -4.63 14.85 -1.73
CA LYS A 129 -5.65 14.83 -0.67
C LYS A 129 -6.93 15.53 -1.09
N GLU A 130 -6.83 16.75 -1.62
CA GLU A 130 -8.01 17.52 -2.05
C GLU A 130 -8.76 16.84 -3.19
N SER A 131 -8.03 16.26 -4.16
CA SER A 131 -8.65 15.55 -5.28
C SER A 131 -9.34 14.25 -4.82
N ILE A 132 -8.74 13.53 -3.86
CA ILE A 132 -9.36 12.36 -3.22
C ILE A 132 -10.64 12.80 -2.48
N GLN A 133 -10.59 13.88 -1.69
CA GLN A 133 -11.77 14.38 -0.97
C GLN A 133 -12.91 14.79 -1.91
N ARG A 134 -12.59 15.52 -2.98
CA ARG A 134 -13.58 15.89 -4.00
C ARG A 134 -14.15 14.68 -4.73
N TYR A 135 -13.32 13.68 -5.01
CA TYR A 135 -13.76 12.43 -5.63
C TYR A 135 -14.78 11.71 -4.75
N LEU A 136 -14.47 11.58 -3.45
CA LEU A 136 -15.37 10.97 -2.48
C LEU A 136 -16.69 11.76 -2.36
N ALA A 137 -16.64 13.09 -2.30
CA ALA A 137 -17.83 13.94 -2.29
C ALA A 137 -18.69 13.71 -3.56
N ALA A 138 -18.06 13.62 -4.74
CA ALA A 138 -18.77 13.34 -5.98
C ALA A 138 -19.46 11.96 -5.97
N LEU A 139 -18.86 10.93 -5.35
CA LEU A 139 -19.51 9.64 -5.12
C LEU A 139 -20.72 9.77 -4.19
N GLU A 140 -20.60 10.53 -3.11
CA GLU A 140 -21.66 10.72 -2.11
C GLU A 140 -22.89 11.43 -2.69
N GLU A 141 -22.64 12.46 -3.51
CA GLU A 141 -23.64 13.26 -4.23
C GLU A 141 -24.22 12.58 -5.48
N CYS A 142 -23.70 11.39 -5.82
CA CYS A 142 -24.04 10.66 -7.04
C CYS A 142 -23.83 11.54 -8.30
N ASN A 143 -22.66 12.16 -8.38
CA ASN A 143 -22.20 12.94 -9.53
C ASN A 143 -21.17 12.10 -10.32
N ALA A 144 -21.68 11.22 -11.20
CA ALA A 144 -20.86 10.26 -11.93
C ALA A 144 -19.83 10.92 -12.85
N ALA A 145 -20.19 12.03 -13.50
CA ALA A 145 -19.29 12.76 -14.40
C ALA A 145 -18.07 13.35 -13.65
N GLU A 146 -18.31 14.02 -12.52
CA GLU A 146 -17.22 14.58 -11.71
C GLU A 146 -16.40 13.48 -11.03
N ALA A 147 -17.04 12.41 -10.55
CA ALA A 147 -16.34 11.26 -9.99
C ALA A 147 -15.43 10.58 -11.03
N HIS A 148 -15.90 10.39 -12.27
CA HIS A 148 -15.10 9.87 -13.37
C HIS A 148 -13.85 10.75 -13.62
N ARG A 149 -14.06 12.06 -13.80
CA ARG A 149 -12.98 13.02 -14.08
C ARG A 149 -11.93 13.05 -12.97
N LEU A 150 -12.35 13.12 -11.71
CA LEU A 150 -11.45 13.13 -10.56
C LEU A 150 -10.79 11.77 -10.36
N GLY A 151 -11.52 10.67 -10.58
CA GLY A 151 -11.00 9.31 -10.51
C GLY A 151 -9.78 9.11 -11.41
N LEU A 152 -9.87 9.55 -12.67
CA LEU A 152 -8.75 9.51 -13.62
C LEU A 152 -7.52 10.29 -13.11
N SER A 153 -7.73 11.45 -12.47
CA SER A 153 -6.63 12.28 -11.95
C SER A 153 -5.92 11.67 -10.73
N ILE A 154 -6.62 10.88 -9.90
CA ILE A 154 -6.04 10.31 -8.67
C ILE A 154 -5.56 8.87 -8.84
N ALA A 155 -5.97 8.17 -9.91
CA ALA A 155 -5.70 6.75 -10.12
C ALA A 155 -4.19 6.39 -9.99
N GLY A 156 -3.33 7.14 -10.68
CA GLY A 156 -1.88 6.91 -10.66
C GLY A 156 -1.27 7.08 -9.26
N ASN A 157 -1.71 8.10 -8.53
CA ASN A 157 -1.22 8.38 -7.18
C ASN A 157 -1.73 7.34 -6.16
N LEU A 158 -2.99 6.92 -6.25
CA LEU A 158 -3.53 5.84 -5.43
C LEU A 158 -2.81 4.50 -5.68
N SER A 159 -2.54 4.18 -6.95
CA SER A 159 -1.81 2.96 -7.32
C SER A 159 -0.38 2.99 -6.77
N ARG A 160 0.32 4.11 -6.95
CA ARG A 160 1.67 4.31 -6.39
C ARG A 160 1.68 4.21 -4.86
N ALA A 161 0.74 4.84 -4.18
CA ALA A 161 0.61 4.74 -2.73
C ALA A 161 0.36 3.29 -2.29
N TYR A 162 -0.52 2.55 -2.99
CA TYR A 162 -0.80 1.14 -2.72
C TYR A 162 0.47 0.27 -2.85
N SER A 163 1.27 0.48 -3.91
CA SER A 163 2.54 -0.22 -4.09
C SER A 163 3.55 0.10 -2.98
N LEU A 164 3.69 1.37 -2.57
CA LEU A 164 4.60 1.79 -1.50
C LEU A 164 4.19 1.22 -0.14
N VAL A 165 2.89 1.18 0.18
CA VAL A 165 2.38 0.49 1.37
C VAL A 165 2.66 -1.02 1.28
N GLY A 166 2.58 -1.63 0.08
CA GLY A 166 2.99 -3.02 -0.13
C GLY A 166 4.47 -3.29 0.11
N LEU A 167 5.36 -2.36 -0.27
CA LEU A 167 6.79 -2.44 0.07
C LEU A 167 7.01 -2.34 1.58
N ALA A 168 6.26 -1.50 2.28
CA ALA A 168 6.30 -1.44 3.73
C ALA A 168 5.85 -2.76 4.37
N ALA A 169 4.75 -3.35 3.88
CA ALA A 169 4.25 -4.65 4.34
C ALA A 169 5.31 -5.75 4.17
N GLY A 170 5.97 -5.81 3.01
CA GLY A 170 7.02 -6.78 2.74
C GLY A 170 8.26 -6.61 3.63
N ASN A 171 8.62 -5.38 3.99
CA ASN A 171 9.69 -5.15 4.95
C ASN A 171 9.30 -5.60 6.37
N LEU A 172 8.07 -5.28 6.80
CA LEU A 172 7.58 -5.67 8.13
C LEU A 172 7.42 -7.19 8.28
N SER A 173 6.98 -7.90 7.24
CA SER A 173 6.85 -9.36 7.28
C SER A 173 8.20 -10.09 7.38
N LEU A 174 9.27 -9.48 6.86
CA LEU A 174 10.62 -10.01 6.95
C LEU A 174 11.34 -9.58 8.24
N ALA A 175 10.82 -8.60 8.98
CA ALA A 175 11.35 -8.21 10.27
C ALA A 175 10.86 -9.20 11.33
N ASP A 176 11.79 -9.91 11.97
CA ASP A 176 11.47 -10.88 13.01
C ASP A 176 11.25 -10.16 14.36
N PRO A 177 10.04 -10.21 14.93
CA PRO A 177 9.77 -9.57 16.21
C PRO A 177 10.56 -10.18 17.38
N SER A 178 10.98 -11.44 17.28
CA SER A 178 11.72 -12.13 18.35
C SER A 178 13.16 -11.61 18.54
N THR A 179 13.68 -10.89 17.54
CA THR A 179 15.03 -10.29 17.55
C THR A 179 15.03 -8.85 18.04
N LEU A 180 13.85 -8.28 18.32
CA LEU A 180 13.71 -6.93 18.85
C LEU A 180 14.10 -6.91 20.35
N LEU A 181 14.75 -5.82 20.75
CA LEU A 181 15.42 -5.74 22.05
C LEU A 181 14.51 -5.32 23.22
N SER A 182 13.24 -5.00 22.95
CA SER A 182 12.28 -4.62 23.97
C SER A 182 10.85 -4.94 23.53
N GLN A 183 9.97 -5.16 24.51
CA GLN A 183 8.56 -5.42 24.25
C GLN A 183 7.87 -4.23 23.57
N SER A 184 8.25 -2.99 23.91
CA SER A 184 7.69 -1.80 23.27
C SER A 184 8.02 -1.72 21.78
N HIS A 185 9.16 -2.27 21.35
CA HIS A 185 9.52 -2.34 19.93
C HIS A 185 8.73 -3.43 19.20
N VAL A 186 8.46 -4.55 19.86
CA VAL A 186 7.55 -5.60 19.35
C VAL A 186 6.14 -5.03 19.16
N ASP A 187 5.64 -4.26 20.14
CA ASP A 187 4.33 -3.62 20.02
C ASP A 187 4.29 -2.59 18.89
N ALA A 188 5.37 -1.82 18.70
CA ALA A 188 5.50 -0.89 17.58
C ALA A 188 5.44 -1.61 16.22
N HIS A 189 6.15 -2.73 16.07
CA HIS A 189 6.11 -3.58 14.86
C HIS A 189 4.70 -4.09 14.58
N ARG A 190 4.02 -4.65 15.59
CA ARG A 190 2.65 -5.16 15.47
C ARG A 190 1.66 -4.06 15.08
N ASN A 191 1.69 -2.94 15.80
CA ASN A 191 0.79 -1.80 15.55
C ASN A 191 0.98 -1.21 14.14
N ALA A 192 2.22 -1.17 13.67
CA ALA A 192 2.54 -0.72 12.32
C ALA A 192 2.10 -1.73 11.25
N SER A 193 2.27 -3.02 11.49
CA SER A 193 1.81 -4.09 10.59
C SER A 193 0.30 -4.02 10.39
N GLU A 194 -0.47 -3.86 11.47
CA GLU A 194 -1.91 -3.65 11.40
C GLU A 194 -2.30 -2.35 10.67
N ALA A 195 -1.51 -1.28 10.82
CA ALA A 195 -1.75 -0.01 10.14
C ALA A 195 -1.57 -0.13 8.63
N VAL A 196 -0.48 -0.78 8.23
CA VAL A 196 -0.13 -1.03 6.83
C VAL A 196 -1.16 -1.93 6.16
N ASP A 197 -1.58 -3.00 6.84
CA ASP A 197 -2.60 -3.94 6.35
C ASP A 197 -3.97 -3.24 6.18
N ALA A 198 -4.40 -2.44 7.17
CA ALA A 198 -5.59 -1.61 7.04
C ALA A 198 -5.47 -0.61 5.87
N ALA A 199 -4.28 -0.05 5.64
CA ALA A 199 -4.03 0.85 4.53
C ALA A 199 -4.09 0.19 3.17
N GLN A 200 -3.54 -1.02 3.03
CA GLN A 200 -3.69 -1.79 1.81
C GLN A 200 -5.17 -2.05 1.49
N ARG A 201 -5.96 -2.42 2.50
CA ARG A 201 -7.40 -2.63 2.31
C ARG A 201 -8.11 -1.38 1.84
N TYR A 202 -7.93 -0.24 2.52
CA TYR A 202 -8.67 0.97 2.11
C TYR A 202 -8.21 1.51 0.76
N LEU A 203 -6.91 1.43 0.43
CA LEU A 203 -6.39 1.87 -0.86
C LEU A 203 -6.90 0.97 -2.00
N LYS A 204 -7.02 -0.33 -1.76
CA LYS A 204 -7.63 -1.27 -2.71
C LYS A 204 -9.10 -0.90 -2.96
N GLN A 205 -9.87 -0.58 -1.92
CA GLN A 205 -11.27 -0.17 -2.09
C GLN A 205 -11.40 1.15 -2.86
N LEU A 206 -10.52 2.12 -2.63
CA LEU A 206 -10.48 3.35 -3.42
C LEU A 206 -10.13 3.08 -4.90
N LEU A 207 -9.15 2.22 -5.17
CA LEU A 207 -8.79 1.83 -6.54
C LEU A 207 -9.96 1.13 -7.25
N LEU A 208 -10.69 0.25 -6.57
CA LEU A 208 -11.90 -0.38 -7.11
C LEU A 208 -12.98 0.66 -7.42
N ALA A 209 -13.22 1.62 -6.53
CA ALA A 209 -14.16 2.70 -6.77
C ALA A 209 -13.77 3.52 -8.01
N VAL A 210 -12.48 3.88 -8.13
CA VAL A 210 -11.94 4.60 -9.29
C VAL A 210 -12.14 3.80 -10.57
N ASP A 211 -11.84 2.50 -10.55
CA ASP A 211 -12.02 1.60 -11.69
C ASP A 211 -13.49 1.55 -12.15
N ILE A 212 -14.43 1.42 -11.20
CA ILE A 212 -15.87 1.46 -11.47
C ILE A 212 -16.28 2.76 -12.15
N THR A 213 -15.89 3.91 -11.57
CA THR A 213 -16.21 5.23 -12.14
C THR A 213 -15.55 5.49 -13.48
N SER A 214 -14.42 4.83 -13.76
CA SER A 214 -13.67 5.00 -15.00
C SER A 214 -14.23 4.14 -16.13
N LYS A 215 -14.62 2.89 -15.84
CA LYS A 215 -15.08 1.93 -16.84
C LYS A 215 -16.57 2.04 -17.17
N HIS A 216 -17.39 2.53 -16.23
CA HIS A 216 -18.84 2.57 -16.38
C HIS A 216 -19.45 3.97 -16.16
N PRO A 217 -18.89 5.06 -16.72
CA PRO A 217 -19.35 6.41 -16.40
C PRO A 217 -20.80 6.68 -16.80
N GLU A 218 -21.22 6.22 -17.98
CA GLU A 218 -22.58 6.44 -18.51
C GLU A 218 -23.63 5.64 -17.73
N GLU A 219 -23.36 4.36 -17.44
CA GLU A 219 -24.26 3.51 -16.65
C GLU A 219 -24.42 4.03 -15.22
N LEU A 220 -23.34 4.53 -14.61
CA LEU A 220 -23.38 5.16 -13.29
C LEU A 220 -24.19 6.46 -13.30
N ASP A 221 -24.06 7.29 -14.34
CA ASP A 221 -24.86 8.51 -14.48
C ASP A 221 -26.35 8.18 -14.62
N ALA A 222 -26.69 7.18 -15.43
CA ALA A 222 -28.06 6.69 -15.57
C ALA A 222 -28.61 6.17 -14.23
N LEU A 223 -27.83 5.39 -13.48
CA LEU A 223 -28.19 4.91 -12.14
C LEU A 223 -28.42 6.06 -11.16
N CYS A 224 -27.53 7.05 -11.16
CA CYS A 224 -27.65 8.22 -10.30
C CYS A 224 -28.91 9.03 -10.61
N LYS A 225 -29.22 9.25 -11.89
CA LYS A 225 -30.46 9.92 -12.33
C LYS A 225 -31.71 9.13 -11.94
N ALA A 226 -31.70 7.82 -12.18
CA ALA A 226 -32.80 6.93 -11.80
C ALA A 226 -33.05 6.98 -10.29
N ARG A 227 -31.99 6.85 -9.47
CA ARG A 227 -32.07 6.93 -8.00
C ARG A 227 -32.66 8.26 -7.54
N LYS A 228 -32.20 9.40 -8.09
CA LYS A 228 -32.72 10.74 -7.75
C LYS A 228 -34.20 10.88 -8.11
N ALA A 229 -34.66 10.19 -9.16
CA ALA A 229 -36.06 10.14 -9.56
C ALA A 229 -36.89 9.07 -8.83
N GLY A 230 -36.32 8.34 -7.86
CA GLY A 230 -36.99 7.22 -7.17
C GLY A 230 -37.27 6.01 -8.07
N ARG A 231 -36.55 5.89 -9.19
CA ARG A 231 -36.70 4.81 -10.18
C ARG A 231 -35.53 3.83 -10.08
N SER A 232 -35.76 2.64 -10.62
CA SER A 232 -34.78 1.57 -10.74
C SER A 232 -34.57 1.25 -12.22
N ILE A 233 -33.33 1.02 -12.63
CA ILE A 233 -32.98 0.67 -14.02
C ILE A 233 -32.09 -0.58 -14.05
N ALA A 234 -32.19 -1.35 -15.12
CA ALA A 234 -31.24 -2.42 -15.39
C ALA A 234 -29.88 -1.84 -15.80
N VAL A 235 -28.80 -2.55 -15.44
CA VAL A 235 -27.42 -2.23 -15.86
C VAL A 235 -26.72 -3.50 -16.32
N SER A 236 -25.54 -3.35 -16.89
CA SER A 236 -24.70 -4.49 -17.28
C SER A 236 -24.36 -5.38 -16.09
N GLU A 237 -24.26 -6.69 -16.34
CA GLU A 237 -23.78 -7.66 -15.34
C GLU A 237 -22.36 -7.29 -14.86
N GLN A 238 -21.55 -6.71 -15.73
CA GLN A 238 -20.21 -6.24 -15.40
C GLN A 238 -20.24 -5.13 -14.34
N LEU A 239 -21.07 -4.10 -14.50
CA LEU A 239 -21.20 -3.04 -13.49
C LEU A 239 -21.73 -3.59 -12.17
N ALA A 240 -22.73 -4.47 -12.21
CA ALA A 240 -23.26 -5.12 -11.01
C ALA A 240 -22.18 -5.92 -10.26
N ARG A 241 -21.37 -6.72 -10.97
CA ARG A 241 -20.24 -7.44 -10.36
C ARG A 241 -19.20 -6.50 -9.76
N SER A 242 -18.84 -5.43 -10.47
CA SER A 242 -17.84 -4.46 -10.01
C SER A 242 -18.30 -3.73 -8.74
N LEU A 243 -19.55 -3.27 -8.71
CA LEU A 243 -20.15 -2.69 -7.49
C LEU A 243 -20.23 -3.72 -6.35
N GLY A 244 -20.50 -4.99 -6.67
CA GLY A 244 -20.59 -6.08 -5.71
C GLY A 244 -19.27 -6.37 -5.01
N ALA A 245 -18.15 -6.20 -5.73
CA ALA A 245 -16.79 -6.39 -5.24
C ALA A 245 -16.33 -5.33 -4.23
N LEU A 246 -17.01 -4.17 -4.16
CA LEU A 246 -16.73 -3.17 -3.12
C LEU A 246 -17.04 -3.75 -1.74
N ASN A 247 -16.16 -3.52 -0.77
CA ASN A 247 -16.34 -3.93 0.62
C ASN A 247 -16.21 -2.69 1.54
N PRO A 248 -17.33 -2.01 1.88
CA PRO A 248 -17.27 -0.79 2.70
C PRO A 248 -16.54 -0.94 4.05
N PRO A 249 -16.67 -2.05 4.80
CA PRO A 249 -15.84 -2.33 5.98
C PRO A 249 -14.33 -2.23 5.74
N ASP A 250 -13.84 -2.68 4.58
CA ASP A 250 -12.41 -2.63 4.22
C ASP A 250 -11.95 -1.23 3.82
N ALA A 251 -12.87 -0.32 3.52
CA ALA A 251 -12.55 1.04 3.09
C ALA A 251 -12.20 1.98 4.26
N GLY A 252 -12.33 1.51 5.51
CA GLY A 252 -11.89 2.24 6.70
C GLY A 252 -12.47 3.66 6.78
N PRO A 253 -11.63 4.72 6.81
CA PRO A 253 -12.10 6.11 6.82
C PRO A 253 -13.00 6.50 5.64
N PHE A 254 -12.96 5.76 4.53
CA PHE A 254 -13.70 6.03 3.30
C PHE A 254 -14.93 5.13 3.13
N SER A 255 -15.28 4.36 4.16
CA SER A 255 -16.39 3.41 4.17
C SER A 255 -17.74 4.01 3.77
N TYR A 256 -18.02 5.26 4.16
CA TYR A 256 -19.25 5.94 3.79
C TYR A 256 -19.38 6.12 2.27
N ALA A 257 -18.42 6.79 1.62
CA ALA A 257 -18.43 7.00 0.17
C ALA A 257 -18.46 5.68 -0.62
N VAL A 258 -17.67 4.69 -0.19
CA VAL A 258 -17.67 3.35 -0.82
C VAL A 258 -19.02 2.64 -0.66
N SER A 259 -19.66 2.78 0.51
CA SER A 259 -21.03 2.28 0.74
C SER A 259 -22.06 2.98 -0.14
N ARG A 260 -21.94 4.30 -0.32
CA ARG A 260 -22.82 5.09 -1.21
C ARG A 260 -22.75 4.60 -2.65
N LEU A 261 -21.54 4.34 -3.16
CA LEU A 261 -21.34 3.74 -4.48
C LEU A 261 -21.94 2.32 -4.54
N LYS A 262 -21.59 1.45 -3.59
CA LYS A 262 -22.13 0.08 -3.54
C LYS A 262 -23.66 0.04 -3.46
N SER A 263 -24.29 1.00 -2.78
CA SER A 263 -25.74 1.06 -2.62
C SER A 263 -26.50 1.21 -3.94
N LEU A 264 -25.84 1.61 -5.04
CA LEU A 264 -26.44 1.65 -6.36
C LEU A 264 -26.88 0.25 -6.85
N LEU A 265 -26.32 -0.84 -6.30
CA LEU A 265 -26.81 -2.20 -6.55
C LEU A 265 -28.26 -2.42 -6.15
N TYR A 266 -28.74 -1.80 -5.07
CA TYR A 266 -30.12 -1.97 -4.63
C TYR A 266 -31.11 -1.37 -5.64
N ALA A 267 -30.71 -0.28 -6.32
CA ALA A 267 -31.48 0.30 -7.42
C ALA A 267 -31.48 -0.59 -8.68
N VAL A 268 -30.55 -1.54 -8.81
CA VAL A 268 -30.53 -2.54 -9.89
C VAL A 268 -31.41 -3.74 -9.54
N ALA A 269 -31.30 -4.26 -8.31
CA ALA A 269 -32.05 -5.44 -7.87
C ALA A 269 -33.57 -5.20 -7.91
N ASN A 270 -34.02 -4.01 -7.54
CA ASN A 270 -35.45 -3.64 -7.60
C ASN A 270 -35.97 -3.53 -9.04
N ALA A 271 -35.13 -3.18 -10.02
CA ALA A 271 -35.52 -3.18 -11.43
C ALA A 271 -35.69 -4.60 -11.97
N GLN A 272 -34.85 -5.54 -11.53
CA GLN A 272 -34.90 -6.94 -11.96
C GLN A 272 -36.07 -7.72 -11.32
N GLN A 273 -36.52 -7.34 -10.12
CA GLN A 273 -37.70 -7.94 -9.47
C GLN A 273 -39.03 -7.29 -9.90
N GLY A 274 -39.01 -6.09 -10.49
CA GLY A 274 -40.20 -5.37 -10.99
C GLY A 274 -40.82 -5.92 -12.27
N GLY A 275 -40.35 -7.06 -12.79
CA GLY A 275 -40.93 -7.77 -13.94
C GLY A 275 -41.99 -8.83 -13.60
N GLY A 276 -42.38 -8.96 -12.32
CA GLY A 276 -43.43 -9.87 -11.90
C GLY A 276 -44.83 -9.28 -12.12
N SER A 277 -45.62 -9.90 -12.99
CA SER A 277 -47.06 -9.66 -13.16
C SER A 277 -47.78 -9.48 -11.82
N GLY A 278 -48.62 -8.45 -11.75
CA GLY A 278 -49.39 -8.12 -10.56
C GLY A 278 -50.17 -9.29 -9.99
N ALA A 279 -49.97 -9.53 -8.69
CA ALA A 279 -50.97 -10.18 -7.87
C ALA A 279 -52.06 -9.13 -7.58
N GLY A 280 -53.21 -9.27 -8.22
CA GLY A 280 -54.39 -8.48 -7.93
C GLY A 280 -54.80 -8.70 -6.48
N TYR A 281 -54.79 -7.63 -5.68
CA TYR A 281 -55.56 -7.59 -4.45
C TYR A 281 -57.03 -7.45 -4.84
N GLY A 282 -57.76 -8.57 -4.77
CA GLY A 282 -59.22 -8.55 -4.78
C GLY A 282 -59.72 -7.65 -3.65
N ALA A 283 -60.73 -6.84 -3.96
CA ALA A 283 -61.41 -6.00 -2.97
C ALA A 283 -61.92 -6.88 -1.80
N PRO A 284 -61.85 -6.42 -0.55
CA PRO A 284 -62.42 -7.14 0.57
C PRO A 284 -63.93 -7.27 0.38
N SER A 285 -64.49 -8.46 0.65
CA SER A 285 -65.93 -8.67 0.63
C SER A 285 -66.58 -7.86 1.74
N SER A 286 -67.44 -6.93 1.35
CA SER A 286 -68.44 -6.35 2.23
C SER A 286 -69.56 -7.38 2.39
N ASP A 287 -69.64 -8.00 3.56
CA ASP A 287 -70.87 -8.61 4.04
C ASP A 287 -71.11 -8.16 5.49
N ASP A 288 -72.40 -7.93 5.75
CA ASP A 288 -73.06 -7.38 6.94
C ASP A 288 -72.78 -8.11 8.27
#